data_AF-A0A2S1XTV0-F1
#
_entry.id   AF-A0A2S1XTV0-F1
#
_cell.length_a   1.000
_cell.length_b   1.000
_cell.length_c   1.000
_cell.angle_alpha   90.00
_cell.angle_beta   90.00
_cell.angle_gamma   90.00
#
_symmetry.space_group_name_H-M   'P 1'
#
loop_
_entity.id
_entity.type
_entity.pdbx_description
1 polymer ?
#
loop_
_entity_poly.entity_id
_entity_poly.type
_entity_poly.pdbx_seq_one_letter_code
_entity_poly.pdbx_strand_id
1 'polypeptide(L)'
;MAEFSLTPHAIARLQQRGMRPADVEMILSFGTWSEDGPVLCAKDYARVEADVRHFLARLQKLVGRTVIVEGDRIVTAYKAKPWKQKRLLSRR
;
A
#
# COMPACT_ATOMS: atom_id res chain seq x y z
N MET A 1 -11.28 5.43 6.18
CA MET A 1 -10.70 6.49 5.32
C MET A 1 -11.66 7.66 5.37
N ALA A 2 -11.17 8.87 5.57
CA ALA A 2 -12.04 10.05 5.59
C ALA A 2 -12.45 10.39 4.16
N GLU A 3 -13.75 10.52 3.91
CA GLU A 3 -14.31 10.80 2.60
C GLU A 3 -14.44 12.32 2.42
N PHE A 4 -13.51 12.92 1.68
CA PHE A 4 -13.53 14.35 1.34
C PHE A 4 -13.89 14.51 -0.15
N SER A 5 -14.85 15.38 -0.45
CA SER A 5 -15.21 15.73 -1.84
C SER A 5 -14.41 16.94 -2.33
N LEU A 6 -13.88 16.88 -3.55
CA LEU A 6 -13.19 18.01 -4.17
C LEU A 6 -14.18 18.97 -4.84
N THR A 7 -14.05 20.27 -4.54
CA THR A 7 -14.81 21.31 -5.24
C THR A 7 -14.20 21.62 -6.63
N PRO A 8 -14.95 22.23 -7.56
CA PRO A 8 -14.39 22.67 -8.84
C PRO A 8 -13.20 23.62 -8.70
N HIS A 9 -13.23 24.50 -7.70
CA HIS A 9 -12.09 25.38 -7.39
C HIS A 9 -10.86 24.58 -6.96
N ALA A 10 -11.03 23.59 -6.08
CA ALA A 10 -9.94 22.73 -5.65
C ALA A 10 -9.36 21.92 -6.83
N ILE A 11 -10.20 21.34 -7.69
CA ILE A 11 -9.75 20.58 -8.88
C ILE A 11 -8.91 21.47 -9.80
N ALA A 12 -9.38 22.68 -10.10
CA ALA A 12 -8.63 23.63 -10.93
C ALA A 12 -7.27 23.99 -10.30
N ARG A 13 -7.23 24.20 -8.96
CA ARG A 13 -6.00 24.49 -8.22
C ARG A 13 -5.02 23.32 -8.21
N LEU A 14 -5.50 22.09 -8.06
CA LEU A 14 -4.65 20.90 -8.13
C LEU A 14 -3.99 20.79 -9.50
N GLN A 15 -4.76 20.94 -10.58
CA GLN A 15 -4.23 20.92 -11.95
C GLN A 15 -3.17 22.00 -12.19
N GLN A 16 -3.43 23.24 -11.76
CA GLN A 16 -2.47 24.34 -11.87
C GLN A 16 -1.16 24.09 -11.11
N ARG A 17 -1.20 23.25 -10.07
CA ARG A 17 -0.05 22.88 -9.23
C ARG A 17 0.54 21.52 -9.59
N GLY A 18 0.09 20.92 -10.69
CA GLY A 18 0.56 19.61 -11.14
C GLY A 18 0.18 18.44 -10.23
N MET A 19 -0.84 18.61 -9.39
CA MET A 19 -1.33 17.59 -8.46
C MET A 19 -2.55 16.86 -9.03
N ARG A 20 -2.65 15.57 -8.74
CA ARG A 20 -3.79 14.71 -9.05
C ARG A 20 -4.66 14.51 -7.81
N PRO A 21 -5.95 14.18 -7.97
CA PRO A 21 -6.80 13.81 -6.83
C PRO A 21 -6.20 12.71 -5.93
N ALA A 22 -5.55 11.71 -6.52
CA ALA A 22 -4.86 10.65 -5.78
C ALA A 22 -3.70 11.17 -4.89
N ASP A 23 -3.08 12.29 -5.26
CA ASP A 23 -2.03 12.91 -4.43
C ASP A 23 -2.64 13.54 -3.17
N VAL A 24 -3.87 14.07 -3.26
CA VAL A 24 -4.62 14.57 -2.10
C VAL A 24 -4.96 13.43 -1.16
N GLU A 25 -5.42 12.28 -1.69
CA GLU A 25 -5.71 11.09 -0.89
C GLU A 25 -4.46 10.60 -0.13
N MET A 26 -3.28 10.67 -0.75
CA MET A 26 -2.02 10.34 -0.08
C MET A 26 -1.71 11.32 1.07
N ILE A 27 -1.88 12.62 0.86
CA ILE A 27 -1.66 13.63 1.90
C ILE A 27 -2.66 13.44 3.06
N LEU A 28 -3.93 13.20 2.76
CA LEU A 28 -4.98 12.92 3.76
C LEU A 28 -4.68 11.66 4.58
N SER A 29 -4.06 10.65 3.96
CA SER A 29 -3.79 9.35 4.60
C SER A 29 -2.52 9.33 5.44
N PHE A 30 -1.48 10.06 5.02
CA PHE A 30 -0.14 9.95 5.62
C PHE A 30 0.38 11.23 6.26
N GLY A 31 -0.20 12.39 5.93
CA GLY A 31 0.20 13.68 6.47
C GLY A 31 -0.16 13.86 7.94
N THR A 32 0.52 14.80 8.57
CA THR A 32 0.21 15.24 9.93
C THR A 32 -0.87 16.32 9.90
N TRP A 33 -1.92 16.16 10.70
CA TRP A 33 -3.01 17.14 10.82
C TRP A 33 -2.55 18.40 11.57
N SER A 34 -2.72 19.56 10.94
CA SER A 34 -2.68 20.88 11.59
C SER A 34 -4.09 21.45 11.75
N GLU A 35 -4.20 22.68 12.26
CA GLU A 35 -5.47 23.41 12.39
C GLU A 35 -6.19 23.57 11.05
N ASP A 36 -5.45 23.82 9.97
CA ASP A 36 -5.99 24.09 8.63
C ASP A 36 -6.12 22.85 7.74
N GLY A 37 -5.59 21.70 8.18
CA GLY A 37 -5.66 20.44 7.44
C GLY A 37 -4.36 19.62 7.45
N PRO A 38 -4.31 18.49 6.73
CA PRO A 38 -3.15 17.64 6.72
C PRO A 38 -2.03 18.22 5.86
N VAL A 39 -0.82 18.17 6.40
CA VAL A 39 0.42 18.54 5.68
C VAL A 39 1.32 17.32 5.65
N LEU A 40 1.72 16.91 4.45
CA LEU A 40 2.69 15.83 4.27
C LEU A 40 4.11 16.40 4.40
N CYS A 41 4.75 16.18 5.54
CA CYS A 41 6.10 16.69 5.78
C CYS A 41 7.18 15.64 5.48
N ALA A 42 8.45 16.07 5.44
CA ALA A 42 9.58 15.16 5.22
C ALA A 42 9.66 14.03 6.27
N LYS A 43 9.23 14.30 7.51
CA LYS A 43 9.17 13.31 8.57
C LYS A 43 8.11 12.24 8.31
N ASP A 44 6.94 12.64 7.80
CA ASP A 44 5.88 11.70 7.41
C ASP A 44 6.36 10.78 6.28
N TYR A 45 6.99 11.38 5.26
CA TYR A 45 7.60 10.62 4.17
C TYR A 45 8.64 9.62 4.66
N ALA A 46 9.60 10.05 5.48
CA ALA A 46 10.65 9.16 6.00
C ALA A 46 10.09 7.97 6.79
N ARG A 47 9.01 8.20 7.56
CA ARG A 47 8.29 7.13 8.27
C ARG A 47 7.66 6.14 7.28
N VAL A 48 6.88 6.64 6.32
CA VAL A 48 6.21 5.80 5.31
C VAL A 48 7.24 5.03 4.48
N GLU A 49 8.34 5.67 4.09
CA GLU A 49 9.41 5.04 3.33
C GLU A 49 10.04 3.89 4.12
N ALA A 50 10.35 4.09 5.41
CA ALA A 50 10.89 3.04 6.26
C ALA A 50 9.92 1.86 6.37
N ASP A 51 8.64 2.13 6.62
CA ASP A 51 7.60 1.10 6.75
C ASP A 51 7.45 0.30 5.45
N VAL A 52 7.38 0.98 4.30
CA VAL A 52 7.30 0.34 2.97
C VAL A 52 8.55 -0.50 2.71
N ARG A 53 9.74 0.02 3.01
CA ARG A 53 11.00 -0.72 2.83
C ARG A 53 11.02 -1.98 3.69
N HIS A 54 10.59 -1.90 4.95
CA HIS A 54 10.48 -3.06 5.83
C HIS A 54 9.47 -4.08 5.31
N PHE A 55 8.31 -3.61 4.84
CA PHE A 55 7.29 -4.45 4.24
C PHE A 55 7.81 -5.18 3.00
N LEU A 56 8.43 -4.47 2.06
CA LEU A 56 9.00 -5.04 0.85
C LEU A 56 10.12 -6.04 1.15
N ALA A 57 11.00 -5.73 2.11
CA ALA A 57 12.04 -6.65 2.56
C ALA A 57 11.45 -7.94 3.16
N ARG A 58 10.37 -7.84 3.95
CA ARG A 58 9.65 -9.00 4.47
C ARG A 58 9.01 -9.79 3.35
N LEU A 59 8.34 -9.14 2.41
CA LEU A 59 7.68 -9.78 1.27
C LEU A 59 8.68 -10.52 0.38
N GLN A 60 9.85 -9.92 0.11
CA GLN A 60 10.93 -10.53 -0.65
C GLN A 60 11.42 -11.84 -0.01
N LYS A 61 11.57 -11.88 1.32
CA LYS A 61 11.94 -13.11 2.07
C LYS A 61 10.88 -14.22 1.99
N LEU A 62 9.63 -13.85 1.68
CA LEU A 62 8.51 -14.77 1.54
C LEU A 62 8.31 -15.26 0.10
N VAL A 63 9.02 -14.71 -0.89
CA VAL A 63 8.91 -15.15 -2.28
C VAL A 63 9.15 -16.66 -2.40
N GLY A 64 8.18 -17.35 -2.99
CA GLY A 64 8.18 -18.81 -3.16
C GLY A 64 7.80 -19.62 -1.91
N ARG A 65 7.46 -18.96 -0.80
CA ARG A 65 6.75 -19.62 0.29
C ARG A 65 5.28 -19.81 -0.10
N THR A 66 4.73 -20.93 0.31
CA THR A 66 3.36 -21.33 0.02
C THR A 66 2.70 -21.65 1.33
N VAL A 67 1.48 -21.14 1.51
CA VAL A 67 0.57 -21.52 2.58
C VAL A 67 -0.57 -22.30 1.93
N ILE A 68 -0.86 -23.49 2.44
CA ILE A 68 -2.01 -24.30 2.01
C ILE A 68 -3.15 -24.03 2.97
N VAL A 69 -4.29 -23.65 2.42
CA VAL A 69 -5.51 -23.30 3.15
C VAL A 69 -6.61 -24.28 2.73
N GLU A 70 -7.35 -24.79 3.70
CA GLU A 70 -8.56 -25.60 3.50
C GLU A 70 -9.70 -24.97 4.32
N GLY A 71 -10.69 -24.40 3.62
CA GLY A 71 -11.74 -23.62 4.25
C GLY A 71 -11.18 -22.39 4.97
N ASP A 72 -11.39 -22.33 6.29
CA ASP A 72 -10.92 -21.28 7.19
C ASP A 72 -9.60 -21.61 7.91
N ARG A 73 -9.00 -22.79 7.64
CA ARG A 73 -7.80 -23.28 8.34
C ARG A 73 -6.56 -23.28 7.46
N ILE A 74 -5.43 -22.94 8.08
CA ILE A 74 -4.10 -23.14 7.50
C ILE A 74 -3.65 -24.57 7.79
N VAL A 75 -3.44 -25.37 6.75
CA VAL A 75 -2.99 -26.76 6.87
C VAL A 75 -1.47 -26.84 7.02
N THR A 76 -0.74 -26.08 6.20
CA THR A 76 0.73 -26.08 6.24
C THR A 76 1.33 -24.84 5.57
N ALA A 77 2.59 -24.52 5.89
CA ALA A 77 3.38 -23.50 5.22
C ALA A 77 4.80 -24.02 4.95
N TYR A 78 5.30 -23.86 3.72
CA TYR A 78 6.63 -24.33 3.32
C TYR A 78 7.20 -23.53 2.14
N LYS A 79 8.51 -23.66 1.87
CA LYS A 79 9.14 -23.11 0.66
C LYS A 79 8.94 -24.07 -0.51
N ALA A 80 8.13 -23.70 -1.49
CA ALA A 80 7.86 -24.56 -2.63
C ALA A 80 9.00 -24.50 -3.66
N LYS A 81 9.41 -25.66 -4.19
CA LYS A 81 10.31 -25.73 -5.35
C LYS A 81 9.60 -25.14 -6.60
N PRO A 82 10.33 -24.60 -7.59
CA PRO A 82 9.74 -23.95 -8.76
C PRO A 82 8.68 -24.79 -9.50
N TRP A 83 8.94 -26.09 -9.71
CA TRP A 83 7.98 -26.99 -10.37
C TRP A 83 6.68 -27.16 -9.57
N LYS A 84 6.75 -27.14 -8.23
CA LYS A 84 5.57 -27.26 -7.37
C LYS A 84 4.79 -25.95 -7.34
N GLN A 85 5.46 -24.80 -7.36
CA GLN A 85 4.82 -23.49 -7.51
C GLN A 85 4.02 -23.42 -8.82
N LYS A 86 4.65 -23.77 -9.95
CA LYS A 86 3.97 -23.80 -11.25
C LYS A 86 2.71 -24.66 -11.21
N ARG A 87 2.81 -25.87 -10.64
CA ARG A 87 1.66 -26.78 -10.49
C ARG A 87 0.56 -26.24 -9.58
N LEU A 88 0.93 -25.55 -8.50
CA LEU A 88 -0.05 -24.93 -7.58
C LEU A 88 -0.78 -23.76 -8.24
N LEU A 89 -0.05 -22.91 -8.98
CA LEU A 89 -0.62 -21.76 -9.69
C LEU A 89 -1.43 -22.16 -10.93
N SER A 90 -1.14 -23.30 -11.55
CA SER A 90 -1.88 -23.80 -12.71
C SER A 90 -3.20 -24.51 -12.35
N ARG A 91 -3.41 -24.80 -11.06
CA ARG A 91 -4.64 -25.43 -10.55
C ARG A 91 -5.67 -24.41 -10.05
N ARG A 92 -5.51 -23.15 -10.45
CA ARG A 92 -6.36 -22.05 -10.04
C ARG A 92 -7.70 -22.07 -10.77
#